data_AF-A0A9E4F152-F1
#
_entry.id   AF-A0A9E4F152-F1
#
_cell.length_a   1.000
_cell.length_b   1.000
_cell.length_c   1.000
_cell.angle_alpha   90.00
_cell.angle_beta   90.00
_cell.angle_gamma   90.00
#
_symmetry.space_group_name_H-M   'P 1'
#
loop_
_entity.id
_entity.type
_entity.pdbx_description
1 polymer ?
#
loop_
_entity_poly.entity_id
_entity_poly.type
_entity_poly.pdbx_seq_one_letter_code
_entity_poly.pdbx_strand_id
1 'polypeptide(L)'
;GRVCMFEPVHGTAPDIALKGIANPFAVCLTGRILLNTLGLDKAADLIWEAIRSAVREKKTTADLGGSLNTREVGDYLCAHIEKSGA
;
A
#
# COMPACT_ATOMS: atom_id res chain seq x y z
N GLY A 1 -27.41 2.68 -8.88
CA GLY A 1 -25.97 2.91 -9.08
C GLY A 1 -25.34 3.21 -7.74
N ARG A 2 -24.22 2.58 -7.40
CA ARG A 2 -23.47 2.95 -6.20
C ARG A 2 -22.15 3.54 -6.65
N VAL A 3 -22.12 4.88 -6.68
CA VAL A 3 -20.87 5.62 -6.73
C VAL A 3 -20.25 5.51 -5.34
N CYS A 4 -18.98 5.11 -5.27
CA CYS A 4 -18.23 5.00 -4.03
C CYS A 4 -16.91 5.76 -4.17
N MET A 5 -16.50 6.46 -3.12
CA MET A 5 -15.18 7.07 -2.99
C MET A 5 -14.44 6.31 -1.88
N PHE A 6 -13.17 6.03 -2.11
CA PHE A 6 -12.30 5.37 -1.15
C PHE A 6 -11.08 6.26 -0.95
N GLU A 7 -10.82 6.64 0.29
CA GLU A 7 -9.69 7.50 0.65
C GLU A 7 -8.98 6.96 1.90
N PRO A 8 -7.66 7.19 2.01
CA PRO A 8 -6.94 6.91 3.24
C PRO A 8 -7.42 7.86 4.37
N VAL A 9 -7.48 7.35 5.60
CA VAL A 9 -7.99 8.12 6.77
C VAL A 9 -7.05 9.26 7.18
N HIS A 10 -5.75 9.15 6.92
CA HIS A 10 -4.78 10.16 7.36
C HIS A 10 -4.91 11.47 6.58
N GLY A 11 -4.48 12.57 7.20
CA GLY A 11 -4.38 13.88 6.55
C GLY A 11 -3.19 14.02 5.61
N THR A 12 -2.84 15.27 5.29
CA THR A 12 -1.81 15.62 4.30
C THR A 12 -0.36 15.48 4.78
N ALA A 13 -0.14 15.32 6.08
CA ALA A 13 1.19 15.22 6.71
C ALA A 13 2.20 16.27 6.18
N PRO A 14 1.91 17.58 6.37
CA PRO A 14 2.65 18.67 5.72
C PRO A 14 4.12 18.75 6.16
N ASP A 15 4.44 18.27 7.36
CA ASP A 15 5.78 18.20 7.91
C ASP A 15 6.70 17.21 7.18
N ILE A 16 6.14 16.22 6.48
CA ILE A 16 6.89 15.23 5.69
C ILE A 16 6.63 15.30 4.18
N ALA A 17 5.82 16.26 3.73
CA ALA A 17 5.53 16.47 2.32
C ALA A 17 6.83 16.66 1.51
N LEU A 18 6.88 16.06 0.32
CA LEU A 18 8.03 16.08 -0.61
C LEU A 18 9.34 15.47 -0.07
N LYS A 19 9.34 14.87 1.12
CA LYS A 19 10.54 14.21 1.69
C LYS A 19 10.68 12.74 1.30
N GLY A 20 9.64 12.15 0.69
CA GLY A 20 9.66 10.75 0.27
C GLY A 20 9.71 9.75 1.42
N ILE A 21 9.25 10.11 2.62
CA ILE A 21 9.26 9.26 3.82
C ILE A 21 7.86 8.87 4.31
N ALA A 22 6.81 9.24 3.58
CA ALA A 22 5.44 8.87 3.91
C ALA A 22 5.22 7.37 3.71
N ASN A 23 4.47 6.75 4.61
CA ASN A 23 4.05 5.36 4.48
C ASN A 23 2.91 5.21 3.45
N PRO A 24 3.09 4.47 2.34
CA PRO A 24 2.07 4.34 1.32
C PRO A 24 0.96 3.32 1.65
N PHE A 25 1.04 2.58 2.77
CA PHE A 25 0.13 1.46 3.02
C PHE A 25 -1.35 1.85 3.10
N ALA A 26 -1.68 2.99 3.69
CA ALA A 26 -3.08 3.41 3.81
C ALA A 26 -3.75 3.60 2.44
N VAL A 27 -3.06 4.24 1.48
CA VAL A 27 -3.60 4.43 0.12
C VAL A 27 -3.64 3.12 -0.65
N CYS A 28 -2.65 2.23 -0.48
CA CYS A 28 -2.68 0.89 -1.09
C CYS A 28 -3.85 0.04 -0.55
N LEU A 29 -4.07 0.03 0.76
CA LEU A 29 -5.20 -0.68 1.39
C LEU A 29 -6.55 -0.08 1.00
N THR A 30 -6.61 1.23 0.76
CA THR A 30 -7.78 1.89 0.19
C THR A 30 -8.06 1.37 -1.22
N GLY A 31 -7.04 1.25 -2.06
CA GLY A 31 -7.12 0.61 -3.37
C GLY A 31 -7.59 -0.85 -3.29
N ARG A 32 -7.12 -1.61 -2.28
CA ARG A 32 -7.61 -2.96 -2.01
C ARG A 32 -9.12 -3.00 -1.74
N ILE A 33 -9.62 -2.10 -0.89
CA ILE A 33 -11.05 -2.03 -0.57
C ILE A 33 -11.87 -1.68 -1.83
N LEU A 34 -11.36 -0.79 -2.68
CA LEU A 34 -11.95 -0.48 -3.98
C LEU A 34 -12.04 -1.73 -4.86
N LEU A 35 -10.94 -2.48 -5.01
CA LEU A 35 -10.92 -3.70 -5.83
C LEU A 35 -11.90 -4.75 -5.32
N ASN A 36 -11.94 -4.99 -4.01
CA ASN A 36 -12.90 -5.90 -3.40
C ASN A 36 -14.35 -5.44 -3.63
N THR A 37 -14.62 -4.13 -3.55
CA THR A 37 -15.96 -3.58 -3.85
C THR A 37 -16.37 -3.80 -5.30
N LEU A 38 -15.41 -3.83 -6.23
CA LEU A 38 -15.64 -4.16 -7.64
C LEU A 38 -15.73 -5.67 -7.93
N GLY A 39 -15.60 -6.53 -6.90
CA GLY A 39 -15.57 -8.00 -7.06
C GLY A 39 -14.26 -8.54 -7.62
N LEU A 40 -13.18 -7.75 -7.58
CA LEU A 40 -11.84 -8.13 -8.05
C LEU A 40 -10.99 -8.71 -6.91
N ASP A 41 -11.51 -9.75 -6.25
CA ASP A 41 -10.93 -10.30 -5.02
C ASP A 41 -9.49 -10.77 -5.19
N LYS A 42 -9.17 -11.44 -6.31
CA LYS A 42 -7.79 -11.89 -6.59
C LYS A 42 -6.79 -10.72 -6.63
N ALA A 43 -7.18 -9.60 -7.23
CA ALA A 43 -6.32 -8.42 -7.29
C ALA A 43 -6.20 -7.75 -5.91
N ALA A 44 -7.30 -7.72 -5.13
CA ALA A 44 -7.28 -7.24 -3.76
C ALA A 44 -6.37 -8.09 -2.86
N ASP A 45 -6.39 -9.41 -3.01
CA ASP A 45 -5.56 -10.33 -2.25
C ASP A 45 -4.07 -10.16 -2.56
N LEU A 46 -3.70 -9.91 -3.82
CA LEU A 46 -2.31 -9.62 -4.18
C LEU A 46 -1.75 -8.40 -3.43
N ILE A 47 -2.55 -7.33 -3.30
CA ILE A 47 -2.16 -6.14 -2.50
C ILE A 47 -2.03 -6.51 -1.03
N TRP A 48 -2.97 -7.31 -0.50
CA TRP A 48 -2.95 -7.73 0.90
C TRP A 48 -1.70 -8.54 1.23
N GLU A 49 -1.38 -9.53 0.40
CA GLU A 49 -0.19 -10.37 0.59
C GLU A 49 1.10 -9.56 0.48
N ALA A 50 1.21 -8.66 -0.49
CA ALA A 50 2.38 -7.81 -0.63
C ALA A 50 2.62 -6.94 0.62
N ILE A 51 1.57 -6.34 1.20
CA ILE A 51 1.69 -5.54 2.42
C ILE A 51 2.03 -6.42 3.62
N ARG A 52 1.39 -7.60 3.76
CA ARG A 52 1.74 -8.54 4.84
C ARG A 52 3.20 -8.98 4.76
N SER A 53 3.70 -9.25 3.55
CA SER A 53 5.09 -9.61 3.32
C SER A 53 6.03 -8.47 3.67
N ALA A 54 5.71 -7.24 3.23
CA ALA A 54 6.50 -6.04 3.55
C ALA A 54 6.66 -5.85 5.06
N VAL A 55 5.57 -6.00 5.82
CA VAL A 55 5.60 -5.91 7.29
C VAL A 55 6.44 -7.04 7.90
N ARG A 56 6.26 -8.29 7.45
CA ARG A 56 7.00 -9.45 7.96
C ARG A 56 8.51 -9.35 7.72
N GLU A 57 8.90 -8.86 6.55
CA GLU A 57 10.30 -8.73 6.13
C GLU A 57 10.93 -7.40 6.54
N LYS A 58 10.21 -6.55 7.29
CA LYS A 58 10.62 -5.17 7.64
C LYS A 58 11.01 -4.32 6.43
N LYS A 59 10.37 -4.56 5.29
CA LYS A 59 10.47 -3.74 4.07
C LYS A 59 9.45 -2.60 4.14
N THR A 60 9.57 -1.81 5.20
CA THR A 60 8.63 -0.73 5.56
C THR A 60 9.34 0.61 5.72
N THR A 61 8.55 1.68 5.78
CA THR A 61 9.02 3.02 6.13
C THR A 61 9.37 3.14 7.61
N ALA A 62 10.08 4.22 7.97
CA ALA A 62 10.61 4.45 9.32
C ALA A 62 9.54 4.50 10.42
N ASP A 63 8.33 4.98 10.13
CA ASP A 63 7.19 5.00 11.07
C ASP A 63 6.75 3.60 11.52
N LEU A 64 7.02 2.58 10.70
CA LEU A 64 6.79 1.17 11.02
C LEU A 64 8.06 0.42 11.42
N GLY A 65 9.16 1.15 11.72
CA GLY A 65 10.43 0.57 12.17
C GLY A 65 11.29 -0.05 11.07
N GLY A 66 10.98 0.20 9.80
CA GLY A 66 11.83 -0.16 8.66
C GLY A 66 12.81 0.95 8.29
N SER A 67 13.52 0.77 7.18
CA SER A 67 14.53 1.71 6.70
C SER A 67 14.28 2.20 5.26
N LEU A 68 13.19 1.79 4.64
CA LEU A 68 12.88 2.14 3.26
C LEU A 68 12.21 3.52 3.18
N ASN A 69 12.40 4.20 2.06
CA ASN A 69 11.62 5.38 1.71
C ASN A 69 10.29 5.00 1.02
N THR A 70 9.40 5.98 0.80
CA THR A 70 8.08 5.76 0.19
C THR A 70 8.15 4.99 -1.14
N ARG A 71 9.12 5.36 -1.99
CA ARG A 71 9.28 4.77 -3.32
C ARG A 71 9.77 3.33 -3.21
N GLU A 72 10.77 3.08 -2.38
CA GLU A 72 11.33 1.73 -2.18
C GLU A 72 10.29 0.76 -1.60
N VAL A 73 9.41 1.21 -0.71
CA VAL A 73 8.26 0.41 -0.26
C VAL A 73 7.32 0.13 -1.44
N GLY A 74 6.99 1.13 -2.25
CA GLY A 74 6.17 0.95 -3.46
C GLY A 74 6.78 -0.07 -4.45
N ASP A 75 8.07 0.06 -4.74
CA ASP A 75 8.81 -0.83 -5.63
C ASP A 75 8.82 -2.27 -5.09
N TYR A 76 8.99 -2.46 -3.77
CA TYR A 76 8.88 -3.76 -3.12
C TYR A 76 7.49 -4.38 -3.30
N LEU A 77 6.42 -3.60 -3.07
CA LEU A 77 5.05 -4.09 -3.24
C LEU A 77 4.79 -4.51 -4.69
N CYS A 78 5.19 -3.71 -5.68
CA CYS A 78 5.05 -4.04 -7.10
C CYS A 78 5.79 -5.34 -7.44
N ALA A 79 7.06 -5.46 -7.04
CA ALA A 79 7.84 -6.66 -7.31
C ALA A 79 7.26 -7.92 -6.65
N HIS A 80 6.66 -7.78 -5.46
CA HIS A 80 5.97 -8.90 -4.80
C HIS A 80 4.71 -9.33 -5.56
N ILE A 81 3.92 -8.36 -6.04
CA ILE A 81 2.71 -8.61 -6.83
C ILE A 81 3.06 -9.29 -8.15
N GLU A 82 4.07 -8.81 -8.88
CA GLU A 82 4.51 -9.40 -10.15
C GLU A 82 4.94 -10.86 -10.00
N LYS A 83 5.64 -11.20 -8.91
CA LYS A 83 6.04 -12.58 -8.60
C LYS A 83 4.88 -13.49 -8.23
N SER A 84 3.82 -12.93 -7.64
CA SER A 84 2.66 -13.69 -7.12
C SER A 84 1.52 -13.79 -8.14
N GLY A 85 1.49 -12.90 -9.12
CA GLY A 85 0.52 -12.87 -10.22
C GLY A 85 0.96 -13.60 -11.50
N ALA A 86 2.23 -14.01 -11.58
CA ALA A 86 2.73 -15.00 -12.53
C ALA A 86 2.32 -16.41 -12.09
#